data_AF-A0A2Z5ZXP8-F1
#
_entry.id   AF-A0A2Z5ZXP8-F1
#
_cell.length_a   1.000
_cell.length_b   1.000
_cell.length_c   1.000
_cell.angle_alpha   90.00
_cell.angle_beta   90.00
_cell.angle_gamma   90.00
#
_symmetry.space_group_name_H-M   'P 1'
#
loop_
_entity.id
_entity.type
_entity.pdbx_description
1 polymer ?
#
loop_
_entity_poly.entity_id
_entity_poly.type
_entity_poly.pdbx_seq_one_letter_code
_entity_poly.pdbx_strand_id
1 'polypeptide(L)'
;LRPQAGWALDVSFADPDAEENWPRNLIVWRANLIGSSAKGHEYFLKHLLGAQDGVMQEGGAGNNCKEVKWHEHGPTGKLDLMVDINFRLNSTGAYSDIILPTATWYE
;
A
#
# COMPACT_ATOMS: atom_id res chain seq x y z
N LEU A 1 32.63 6.56 8.62
CA LEU A 1 32.17 5.62 9.67
C LEU A 1 30.73 5.26 9.31
N ARG A 2 30.43 4.12 8.69
CA ARG A 2 30.64 2.77 9.23
C ARG A 2 31.15 1.79 8.17
N PRO A 3 32.18 0.98 8.48
CA PRO A 3 32.55 -0.19 7.70
C PRO A 3 31.83 -1.42 8.27
N GLN A 4 31.08 -2.22 7.51
CA GLN A 4 30.84 -3.65 7.86
C GLN A 4 30.55 -4.50 6.62
N ALA A 5 31.47 -5.42 6.33
CA ALA A 5 31.19 -6.67 5.64
C ALA A 5 30.74 -7.69 6.70
N GLY A 6 29.65 -8.42 6.43
CA GLY A 6 29.03 -9.41 7.33
C GLY A 6 27.66 -8.95 7.82
N TRP A 7 26.60 -9.39 7.14
CA TRP A 7 25.17 -9.14 7.47
C TRP A 7 24.84 -7.73 7.97
N ALA A 8 24.87 -6.75 7.06
CA ALA A 8 24.35 -5.42 7.35
C ALA A 8 22.82 -5.44 7.27
N LEU A 9 22.16 -5.48 8.43
CA LEU A 9 20.71 -5.28 8.55
C LEU A 9 20.42 -3.77 8.57
N ASP A 10 19.43 -3.34 7.79
CA ASP A 10 18.94 -1.96 7.79
C ASP A 10 17.45 -1.91 8.14
N VAL A 11 16.94 -0.72 8.41
CA VAL A 11 15.53 -0.47 8.71
C VAL A 11 14.68 -0.47 7.43
N SER A 12 13.49 -1.07 7.47
CA SER A 12 12.63 -1.24 6.28
C SER A 12 12.21 0.07 5.61
N PHE A 13 12.08 1.16 6.39
CA PHE A 13 11.73 2.47 5.83
C PHE A 13 12.85 3.09 5.00
N ALA A 14 14.10 2.61 5.11
CA ALA A 14 15.23 3.10 4.32
C ALA A 14 15.11 2.69 2.83
N ASP A 15 14.42 1.59 2.54
CA ASP A 15 14.07 1.17 1.18
C ASP A 15 12.64 0.59 1.14
N PRO A 16 11.59 1.43 1.21
CA PRO A 16 10.19 0.99 1.25
C PRO A 16 9.71 0.39 -0.08
N ASP A 17 10.53 0.50 -1.13
CA ASP A 17 10.27 -0.03 -2.46
C ASP A 17 10.99 -1.37 -2.69
N ALA A 18 11.91 -1.78 -1.81
CA ALA A 18 12.41 -3.15 -1.76
C ALA A 18 11.27 -4.14 -1.47
N GLU A 19 11.25 -5.23 -2.22
CA GLU A 19 10.15 -6.19 -2.27
C GLU A 19 9.89 -6.88 -0.91
N GLU A 20 10.95 -7.11 -0.16
CA GLU A 20 10.93 -7.66 1.20
C GLU A 20 10.30 -6.72 2.24
N ASN A 21 10.18 -5.42 1.93
CA ASN A 21 9.65 -4.39 2.82
C ASN A 21 8.18 -4.04 2.55
N TRP A 22 7.55 -4.66 1.55
CA TRP A 22 6.17 -4.36 1.19
C TRP A 22 5.17 -4.94 2.20
N PRO A 23 4.09 -4.20 2.52
CA PRO A 23 2.93 -4.82 3.16
C PRO A 23 2.27 -5.76 2.15
N ARG A 24 2.21 -7.06 2.46
CA ARG A 24 1.62 -8.06 1.55
C ARG A 24 0.15 -8.34 1.80
N ASN A 25 -0.30 -8.24 3.04
CA ASN A 25 -1.67 -8.55 3.44
C ASN A 25 -2.28 -7.36 4.16
N LEU A 26 -3.46 -6.92 3.71
CA LEU A 26 -4.20 -5.83 4.32
C LEU A 26 -5.63 -6.25 4.64
N ILE A 27 -6.00 -6.18 5.91
CA ILE A 27 -7.37 -6.41 6.38
C ILE A 27 -7.98 -5.06 6.74
N VAL A 28 -9.10 -4.72 6.11
CA VAL A 28 -9.86 -3.51 6.37
C VAL A 28 -11.18 -3.87 7.02
N TRP A 29 -11.42 -3.36 8.22
CA TRP A 29 -12.65 -3.56 8.98
C TRP A 29 -13.14 -2.24 9.56
N ARG A 30 -14.46 -2.04 9.56
CA ARG A 30 -15.12 -0.80 10.02
C ARG A 30 -14.61 0.49 9.38
N ALA A 31 -14.02 0.38 8.20
CA ALA A 31 -13.52 1.51 7.43
C ALA A 31 -13.96 1.41 5.96
N ASN A 32 -13.86 2.54 5.26
CA ASN A 32 -13.88 2.59 3.81
C ASN A 32 -12.59 3.28 3.36
N LEU A 33 -11.47 2.54 3.43
CA LEU A 33 -10.14 3.08 3.15
C LEU A 33 -10.08 3.68 1.75
N ILE A 34 -10.38 2.88 0.73
CA ILE A 34 -10.19 3.25 -0.67
C ILE A 34 -11.19 4.32 -1.12
N GLY A 35 -12.44 4.24 -0.64
CA GLY A 35 -13.49 5.20 -1.03
C GLY A 35 -13.67 6.41 -0.12
N SER A 36 -12.89 6.57 0.94
CA SER A 36 -13.08 7.69 1.87
C SER A 36 -11.77 8.24 2.44
N SER A 37 -10.99 7.41 3.15
CA SER A 37 -9.86 7.93 3.96
C SER A 37 -8.54 8.01 3.21
N ALA A 38 -8.39 7.30 2.08
CA ALA A 38 -7.18 7.29 1.26
C ALA A 38 -7.01 8.63 0.51
N LYS A 39 -6.31 9.58 1.13
CA LYS A 39 -5.82 10.77 0.42
C LYS A 39 -4.77 10.34 -0.59
N GLY A 40 -4.96 10.71 -1.86
CA GLY A 40 -4.17 10.16 -2.96
C GLY A 40 -4.71 8.82 -3.46
N HIS A 41 -6.03 8.72 -3.63
CA HIS A 41 -6.73 7.51 -4.10
C HIS A 41 -6.04 6.81 -5.27
N GLU A 42 -5.67 7.55 -6.32
CA GLU A 42 -5.01 6.99 -7.51
C GLU A 42 -3.64 6.36 -7.18
N TYR A 43 -2.90 6.90 -6.22
CA TYR A 43 -1.63 6.30 -5.77
C TYR A 43 -1.85 5.01 -4.98
N PHE A 44 -2.97 4.88 -4.25
CA PHE A 44 -3.34 3.61 -3.63
C PHE A 44 -3.67 2.56 -4.71
N LEU A 45 -4.47 2.92 -5.71
CA LEU A 45 -4.79 2.02 -6.82
C LEU A 45 -3.52 1.56 -7.54
N LYS A 46 -2.62 2.48 -7.88
CA LYS A 46 -1.36 2.19 -8.56
C LYS A 46 -0.38 1.35 -7.73
N HIS A 47 0.00 1.86 -6.56
CA HIS A 47 1.15 1.31 -5.82
C HIS A 47 0.76 0.20 -4.85
N LEU A 48 -0.40 0.25 -4.21
CA LEU A 48 -0.82 -0.81 -3.28
C LEU A 48 -1.57 -1.92 -3.99
N LEU A 49 -2.56 -1.57 -4.81
CA LEU A 49 -3.45 -2.56 -5.43
C LEU A 49 -2.96 -3.04 -6.81
N GLY A 50 -2.16 -2.24 -7.52
CA GLY A 50 -1.77 -2.55 -8.90
C GLY A 50 -2.95 -2.54 -9.87
N ALA A 51 -4.01 -1.82 -9.53
CA ALA A 51 -5.21 -1.66 -10.34
C ALA A 51 -5.03 -0.55 -11.39
N GLN A 52 -5.97 -0.46 -12.33
CA GLN A 52 -6.02 0.67 -13.25
C GLN A 52 -6.18 1.98 -12.46
N ASP A 53 -5.33 2.96 -12.75
CA ASP A 53 -5.27 4.24 -12.05
C ASP A 53 -5.25 5.43 -13.03
N GLY A 54 -5.43 6.63 -12.49
CA GLY A 54 -5.41 7.91 -13.20
C GLY A 54 -4.24 8.83 -12.82
N VAL A 55 -3.10 8.30 -12.38
CA VAL A 55 -1.93 9.14 -12.05
C VAL A 55 -1.38 9.78 -13.32
N MET A 56 -1.42 11.12 -13.40
CA MET A 56 -1.08 11.88 -14.62
C MET A 56 0.41 12.22 -14.76
N GLN A 57 1.18 12.16 -13.67
CA GLN A 57 2.60 12.50 -13.64
C GLN A 57 3.30 11.57 -12.64
N GLU A 58 4.49 11.10 -13.01
CA GLU A 58 5.34 10.34 -12.09
C GLU A 58 5.96 11.26 -11.02
N GLY A 59 6.19 10.70 -9.84
CA GLY A 59 6.90 11.39 -8.76
C GLY A 59 8.37 11.61 -9.08
N GLY A 60 8.96 12.67 -8.54
CA GLY A 60 10.39 12.99 -8.71
C GLY A 60 11.02 13.78 -7.56
N ALA A 61 10.20 14.33 -6.65
CA ALA A 61 10.64 15.21 -5.57
C ALA A 61 11.57 14.52 -4.55
N GLY A 62 11.59 13.19 -4.51
CA GLY A 62 12.38 12.39 -3.58
C GLY A 62 13.79 12.01 -4.05
N ASN A 63 14.19 12.36 -5.27
CA ASN A 63 15.45 11.89 -5.87
C ASN A 63 16.72 12.32 -5.12
N ASN A 64 16.64 13.40 -4.35
CA ASN A 64 17.73 13.93 -3.54
C ASN A 64 17.61 13.51 -2.05
N CYS A 65 16.70 12.60 -1.71
CA CYS A 65 16.56 12.08 -0.36
C CYS A 65 17.82 11.32 0.05
N LYS A 66 18.28 11.53 1.28
CA LYS A 66 19.46 10.84 1.84
C LYS A 66 19.11 9.71 2.79
N GLU A 67 17.88 9.68 3.27
CA GLU A 67 17.40 8.72 4.29
C GLU A 67 16.62 7.57 3.67
N VAL A 68 15.99 7.80 2.51
CA VAL A 68 15.20 6.82 1.77
C VAL A 68 15.83 6.63 0.39
N LYS A 69 16.06 5.38 0.02
CA LYS A 69 16.61 5.02 -1.28
C LYS A 69 15.62 5.36 -2.38
N TRP A 70 16.11 6.08 -3.39
CA TRP A 70 15.34 6.48 -4.56
C TRP A 70 15.42 5.41 -5.65
N HIS A 71 14.28 5.11 -6.26
CA HIS A 71 14.17 4.27 -7.45
C HIS A 71 13.51 5.07 -8.58
N GLU A 72 14.04 4.95 -9.80
CA GLU A 72 13.51 5.65 -10.97
C GLU A 72 12.08 5.23 -11.32
N HIS A 73 11.76 3.95 -11.09
CA HIS A 73 10.42 3.39 -11.24
C HIS A 73 9.93 2.86 -9.90
N GLY A 74 8.89 3.49 -9.35
CA GLY A 74 8.24 3.02 -8.14
C GLY A 74 7.46 1.72 -8.40
N PRO A 75 7.50 0.74 -7.48
CA PRO A 75 6.79 -0.52 -7.63
C PRO A 75 5.27 -0.33 -7.60
N THR A 76 4.56 -1.21 -8.31
CA THR A 76 3.09 -1.26 -8.35
C THR A 76 2.59 -2.58 -7.74
N GLY A 77 1.35 -2.59 -7.24
CA GLY A 77 0.73 -3.81 -6.72
C GLY A 77 1.49 -4.45 -5.55
N LYS A 78 1.81 -3.67 -4.51
CA LYS A 78 2.54 -4.17 -3.34
C LYS A 78 1.77 -5.22 -2.53
N LEU A 79 0.43 -5.17 -2.53
CA LEU A 79 -0.41 -6.11 -1.81
C LEU A 79 -0.60 -7.40 -2.60
N ASP A 80 -0.43 -8.52 -1.91
CA ASP A 80 -0.79 -9.84 -2.44
C ASP A 80 -2.25 -10.19 -2.11
N LEU A 81 -2.81 -9.60 -1.05
CA LEU A 81 -4.19 -9.85 -0.60
C LEU A 81 -4.78 -8.65 0.15
N MET A 82 -5.97 -8.22 -0.27
CA MET A 82 -6.82 -7.29 0.49
C MET A 82 -8.16 -7.94 0.87
N VAL A 83 -8.49 -7.87 2.16
CA VAL A 83 -9.75 -8.38 2.72
C VAL A 83 -10.57 -7.23 3.30
N ASP A 84 -11.80 -7.05 2.83
CA ASP A 84 -12.77 -6.11 3.42
C ASP A 84 -13.81 -6.87 4.26
N ILE A 85 -14.01 -6.42 5.49
CA ILE A 85 -15.01 -6.98 6.40
C ILE A 85 -16.11 -5.94 6.61
N ASN A 86 -17.27 -6.17 5.99
CA ASN A 86 -18.32 -5.16 5.90
C ASN A 86 -19.74 -5.74 5.82
N PHE A 87 -20.72 -4.98 6.31
CA PHE A 87 -22.13 -5.35 6.25
C PHE A 87 -22.81 -4.83 4.96
N ARG A 88 -22.10 -4.02 4.18
CA ARG A 88 -22.54 -3.49 2.87
C ARG A 88 -21.36 -3.48 1.91
N LEU A 89 -21.62 -3.64 0.61
CA LEU A 89 -20.59 -3.43 -0.40
C LEU A 89 -20.23 -1.93 -0.46
N ASN A 90 -19.02 -1.58 -0.04
CA ASN A 90 -18.47 -0.24 -0.16
C ASN A 90 -17.37 -0.21 -1.23
N SER A 91 -16.76 0.96 -1.48
CA SER A 91 -15.68 1.06 -2.48
C SER A 91 -14.46 0.21 -2.12
N THR A 92 -14.12 0.07 -0.84
CA THR A 92 -13.00 -0.79 -0.42
C THR A 92 -13.28 -2.26 -0.73
N GLY A 93 -14.47 -2.75 -0.40
CA GLY A 93 -14.92 -4.10 -0.78
C GLY A 93 -14.96 -4.31 -2.29
N ALA A 94 -15.39 -3.31 -3.06
CA ALA A 94 -15.38 -3.39 -4.53
C ALA A 94 -13.98 -3.55 -5.15
N TYR A 95 -12.93 -3.14 -4.43
CA TYR A 95 -11.53 -3.31 -4.82
C TYR A 95 -10.80 -4.43 -4.05
N SER A 96 -11.50 -5.19 -3.19
CA SER A 96 -10.90 -6.25 -2.38
C SER A 96 -10.95 -7.61 -3.07
N ASP A 97 -9.98 -8.47 -2.80
CA ASP A 97 -9.97 -9.85 -3.28
C ASP A 97 -11.01 -10.71 -2.56
N ILE A 98 -11.18 -10.47 -1.26
CA ILE A 98 -12.14 -11.19 -0.40
C ILE A 98 -13.00 -10.18 0.35
N ILE A 99 -14.31 -10.43 0.36
CA ILE A 99 -15.27 -9.67 1.16
C ILE A 99 -15.92 -10.62 2.16
N LEU A 100 -15.79 -10.31 3.45
CA LEU A 100 -16.41 -11.06 4.53
C LEU A 100 -17.64 -10.31 5.07
N PRO A 101 -18.84 -10.89 5.00
CA PRO A 101 -20.03 -10.25 5.55
C PRO A 101 -19.93 -10.18 7.08
N THR A 102 -20.25 -9.02 7.66
CA THR A 102 -20.30 -8.82 9.11
C THR A 102 -21.68 -8.35 9.56
N ALA A 103 -22.01 -8.60 10.83
CA ALA A 103 -23.25 -8.17 11.44
C ALA A 103 -23.42 -6.65 11.39
N THR A 104 -24.67 -6.19 11.31
CA THR A 104 -24.98 -4.78 11.52
C THR A 104 -24.87 -4.42 13.00
N TRP A 105 -25.07 -3.15 13.37
CA TRP A 105 -24.95 -2.71 14.76
C TRP A 105 -25.98 -3.31 15.73
N TYR A 106 -27.01 -3.99 15.22
CA TYR A 106 -28.14 -4.53 16.00
C TYR A 106 -28.24 -6.06 15.94
N GLU A 107 -27.21 -6.73 15.42
CA GLU A 107 -27.07 -8.19 15.31
C GLU A 107 -25.81 -8.64 16.04
#